data_AF-A0A524PJ35-F1
#
_entry.id   AF-A0A524PJ35-F1
#
_cell.length_a   1.000
_cell.length_b   1.000
_cell.length_c   1.000
_cell.angle_alpha   90.00
_cell.angle_beta   90.00
_cell.angle_gamma   90.00
#
_symmetry.space_group_name_H-M   'P 1'
#
loop_
_entity.id
_entity.type
_entity.pdbx_description
1 polymer ?
#
loop_
_entity_poly.entity_id
_entity_poly.type
_entity_poly.pdbx_seq_one_letter_code
_entity_poly.pdbx_strand_id
1 'polypeptide(L)'
;MRISSSQVRLLVISSLVLIAVVVVVRLTIGEKPQVGPAIQNDKATIPLRSYMSPGDRGTTASIDPCTLIEKGEIEAEIGRPVGEPQSGYADNPLGERYCRFPDPEAQDIDLFNYSIVFNASIDPPLLRDGYSVLRMFEGRKVSPDLIQVVENLGDDAFWGGSGKELWNGLHILVHDVYLQVKVNSGNELMDYRIAQNVAVAALERLFTD
;
A
#
# COMPACT_ATOMS: atom_id res chain seq x y z
N MET A 1 -57.57 -7.29 18.52
CA MET A 1 -57.45 -6.43 17.32
C MET A 1 -56.95 -7.31 16.18
N ARG A 2 -57.78 -7.65 15.18
CA ARG A 2 -57.38 -8.53 14.07
C ARG A 2 -56.94 -7.67 12.89
N ILE A 3 -55.69 -7.83 12.46
CA ILE A 3 -55.16 -7.18 11.27
C ILE A 3 -55.85 -7.83 10.05
N SER A 4 -56.54 -7.01 9.25
CA SER A 4 -57.20 -7.45 8.02
C SER A 4 -56.16 -7.95 7.01
N SER A 5 -56.49 -8.98 6.24
CA SER A 5 -55.62 -9.51 5.18
C SER A 5 -55.20 -8.45 4.16
N SER A 6 -56.03 -7.41 3.98
CA SER A 6 -55.72 -6.25 3.13
C SER A 6 -54.59 -5.38 3.70
N GLN A 7 -54.47 -5.28 5.03
CA GLN A 7 -53.41 -4.50 5.69
C GLN A 7 -52.05 -5.21 5.59
N VAL A 8 -52.03 -6.55 5.67
CA VAL A 8 -50.79 -7.34 5.49
C VAL A 8 -50.28 -7.23 4.06
N ARG A 9 -51.17 -7.28 3.05
CA ARG A 9 -50.78 -7.13 1.65
C ARG A 9 -50.19 -5.75 1.35
N LEU A 10 -50.74 -4.70 1.96
CA LEU A 10 -50.24 -3.33 1.79
C LEU A 10 -48.82 -3.15 2.35
N LEU A 11 -48.53 -3.74 3.51
CA LEU A 11 -47.20 -3.68 4.14
C LEU A 11 -46.12 -4.45 3.34
N VAL A 12 -46.47 -5.59 2.77
CA VAL A 12 -45.52 -6.37 1.95
C VAL A 12 -45.17 -5.60 0.68
N ILE A 13 -46.17 -5.03 -0.01
CA ILE A 13 -45.96 -4.25 -1.23
C ILE A 13 -45.14 -2.99 -0.93
N SER A 14 -45.42 -2.28 0.17
CA SER A 14 -44.64 -1.09 0.52
C SER A 14 -43.17 -1.41 0.80
N SER A 15 -42.87 -2.54 1.45
CA SER A 15 -41.48 -2.95 1.70
C SER A 15 -40.73 -3.30 0.41
N LEU A 16 -41.38 -3.99 -0.53
CA LEU A 16 -40.77 -4.38 -1.80
C LEU A 16 -40.48 -3.17 -2.68
N VAL A 17 -41.39 -2.18 -2.70
CA VAL A 17 -41.16 -0.91 -3.39
C VAL A 17 -40.00 -0.15 -2.76
N LEU A 18 -39.91 -0.12 -1.43
CA LEU A 18 -38.81 0.57 -0.76
C LEU A 18 -37.44 -0.07 -1.09
N ILE A 19 -37.37 -1.40 -1.08
CA ILE A 19 -36.15 -2.14 -1.44
C ILE A 19 -35.78 -1.87 -2.90
N ALA A 20 -36.74 -1.93 -3.82
CA ALA A 20 -36.50 -1.65 -5.23
C ALA A 20 -36.00 -0.21 -5.46
N VAL A 21 -36.57 0.78 -4.75
CA VAL A 21 -36.10 2.18 -4.80
C VAL A 21 -34.68 2.30 -4.26
N VAL A 22 -34.35 1.65 -3.14
CA VAL A 22 -32.99 1.69 -2.58
C VAL A 22 -31.98 1.06 -3.54
N VAL A 23 -32.33 -0.05 -4.19
CA VAL A 23 -31.46 -0.71 -5.18
C VAL A 23 -31.27 0.17 -6.41
N VAL A 24 -32.34 0.77 -6.95
CA VAL A 24 -32.24 1.67 -8.11
C VAL A 24 -31.42 2.91 -7.78
N VAL A 25 -31.61 3.53 -6.60
CA VAL A 25 -30.82 4.69 -6.16
C VAL A 25 -29.34 4.33 -5.99
N ARG A 26 -29.02 3.14 -5.46
CA ARG A 26 -27.63 2.68 -5.36
C ARG A 26 -27.00 2.38 -6.73
N LEU A 27 -27.79 1.96 -7.71
CA LEU A 27 -27.28 1.68 -9.07
C LEU A 27 -27.16 2.94 -9.94
N THR A 28 -27.99 3.96 -9.71
CA THR A 28 -27.93 5.23 -10.47
C THR A 28 -26.93 6.22 -9.88
N ILE A 29 -26.71 6.18 -8.56
CA ILE A 29 -25.58 6.85 -7.92
C ILE A 29 -24.36 5.93 -8.07
N GLY A 30 -23.91 5.76 -9.31
CA GLY A 30 -22.53 5.37 -9.53
C GLY A 30 -21.68 6.50 -8.96
N GLU A 31 -21.13 6.32 -7.77
CA GLU A 31 -20.04 7.15 -7.28
C GLU A 31 -18.95 7.06 -8.34
N LYS A 32 -18.86 8.10 -9.20
CA LYS A 32 -17.68 8.31 -10.01
C LYS A 32 -16.51 8.21 -9.04
N PRO A 33 -15.51 7.36 -9.30
CA PRO A 33 -14.29 7.36 -8.49
C PRO A 33 -13.86 8.81 -8.40
N GLN A 34 -13.94 9.38 -7.20
CA GLN A 34 -13.44 10.72 -6.99
C GLN A 34 -11.94 10.60 -7.19
N VAL A 35 -11.47 11.03 -8.35
CA VAL A 35 -10.06 11.32 -8.55
C VAL A 35 -9.75 12.39 -7.52
N GLY A 36 -9.08 11.98 -6.44
CA GLY A 36 -8.74 12.85 -5.33
C GLY A 36 -8.01 14.10 -5.83
N PRO A 37 -8.12 15.24 -5.14
CA PRO A 37 -7.39 16.44 -5.51
C PRO A 37 -5.89 16.11 -5.61
N ALA A 38 -5.23 16.63 -6.65
CA ALA A 38 -3.78 16.51 -6.80
C ALA A 38 -3.09 17.04 -5.52
N ILE A 39 -2.45 16.13 -4.79
CA ILE A 39 -1.76 16.45 -3.53
C ILE A 39 -0.53 17.28 -3.87
N GLN A 40 -0.59 18.60 -3.65
CA GLN A 40 0.57 19.49 -3.76
C GLN A 40 1.43 19.35 -2.49
N ASN A 41 2.61 18.73 -2.65
CA ASN A 41 3.60 18.52 -1.58
C ASN A 41 4.45 19.79 -1.38
N ASP A 42 4.11 20.64 -0.41
CA ASP A 42 4.87 21.87 -0.10
C ASP A 42 6.03 21.67 0.90
N LYS A 43 6.30 20.45 1.37
CA LYS A 43 7.39 20.17 2.33
C LYS A 43 8.56 19.46 1.67
N ALA A 44 9.58 20.26 1.35
CA ALA A 44 11.00 19.94 1.19
C ALA A 44 11.32 18.48 0.80
N THR A 45 11.27 18.21 -0.51
CA THR A 45 11.90 17.06 -1.14
C THR A 45 13.40 17.08 -0.85
N ILE A 46 13.89 16.23 0.05
CA ILE A 46 15.30 15.84 0.02
C ILE A 46 15.43 14.93 -1.20
N PRO A 47 16.18 15.30 -2.25
CA PRO A 47 16.34 14.44 -3.41
C PRO A 47 17.18 13.22 -3.01
N LEU A 48 16.51 12.11 -2.68
CA LEU A 48 17.13 10.76 -2.57
C LEU A 48 17.89 10.36 -3.84
N ARG A 49 17.64 11.04 -4.96
CA ARG A 49 18.39 10.91 -6.21
C ARG A 49 19.90 11.10 -6.09
N SER A 50 20.40 11.67 -4.99
CA SER A 50 21.83 11.96 -4.83
C SER A 50 22.68 10.80 -4.32
N TYR A 51 22.11 9.66 -3.91
CA TYR A 51 22.91 8.68 -3.17
C TYR A 51 23.72 7.70 -4.02
N MET A 52 23.34 7.36 -5.25
CA MET A 52 24.15 6.43 -6.08
C MET A 52 23.96 6.63 -7.59
N SER A 53 25.07 6.79 -8.31
CA SER A 53 25.11 6.71 -9.78
C SER A 53 24.65 5.31 -10.22
N PRO A 54 23.78 5.17 -11.25
CA PRO A 54 23.26 3.87 -11.68
C PRO A 54 24.31 2.82 -12.05
N GLY A 55 25.52 3.25 -12.41
CA GLY A 55 26.61 2.37 -12.86
C GLY A 55 27.42 1.68 -11.77
N ASP A 56 27.33 2.12 -10.51
CA ASP A 56 28.15 1.61 -9.39
C ASP A 56 27.36 0.71 -8.41
N ARG A 57 26.10 0.40 -8.73
CA ARG A 57 25.23 -0.37 -7.85
C ARG A 57 25.52 -1.87 -7.97
N GLY A 58 26.09 -2.44 -6.93
CA GLY A 58 26.22 -3.90 -6.77
C GLY A 58 24.90 -4.54 -6.33
N THR A 59 24.84 -5.87 -6.32
CA THR A 59 23.67 -6.60 -5.81
C THR A 59 23.44 -6.30 -4.34
N THR A 60 22.21 -5.92 -3.99
CA THR A 60 21.82 -5.62 -2.61
C THR A 60 21.60 -6.93 -1.85
N ALA A 61 22.25 -7.07 -0.70
CA ALA A 61 22.05 -8.23 0.17
C ALA A 61 20.65 -8.22 0.78
N SER A 62 20.04 -9.39 0.91
CA SER A 62 18.71 -9.52 1.50
C SER A 62 18.76 -9.37 3.02
N ILE A 63 18.08 -8.36 3.55
CA ILE A 63 18.02 -8.05 5.00
C ILE A 63 16.63 -8.33 5.60
N ASP A 64 16.52 -8.30 6.92
CA ASP A 64 15.23 -8.31 7.61
C ASP A 64 14.64 -6.89 7.56
N PRO A 65 13.45 -6.67 6.96
CA PRO A 65 12.87 -5.34 6.89
C PRO A 65 12.69 -4.71 8.27
N CYS A 66 12.36 -5.46 9.32
CA CYS A 66 12.12 -4.89 10.64
C CYS A 66 13.34 -4.25 11.30
N THR A 67 14.54 -4.42 10.75
CA THR A 67 15.75 -3.72 11.24
C THR A 67 15.92 -2.33 10.62
N LEU A 68 15.14 -1.97 9.59
CA LEU A 68 15.28 -0.71 8.88
C LEU A 68 14.63 0.46 9.59
N ILE A 69 13.50 0.25 10.27
CA ILE A 69 12.74 1.34 10.89
C ILE A 69 12.39 0.97 12.31
N GLU A 70 12.67 1.86 13.24
CA GLU A 70 12.33 1.65 14.64
C GLU A 70 10.85 1.94 14.90
N LYS A 71 10.26 1.22 15.87
CA LYS A 71 8.87 1.41 16.30
C LYS A 71 8.55 2.87 16.61
N GLY A 72 9.43 3.56 17.33
CA GLY A 72 9.22 4.96 17.73
C GLY A 72 9.13 5.93 16.56
N GLU A 73 9.78 5.63 15.43
CA GLU A 73 9.69 6.45 14.22
C GLU A 73 8.33 6.30 13.56
N ILE A 74 7.81 5.07 13.50
CA ILE A 74 6.45 4.80 13.02
C ILE A 74 5.41 5.50 13.91
N GLU A 75 5.55 5.40 15.23
CA GLU A 75 4.64 6.07 16.17
C GLU A 75 4.68 7.59 16.03
N ALA A 76 5.86 8.17 15.79
CA ALA A 76 6.02 9.60 15.59
C ALA A 76 5.34 10.08 14.29
N GLU A 77 5.43 9.31 13.21
CA GLU A 77 4.79 9.65 11.93
C GLU A 77 3.27 9.47 11.95
N ILE A 78 2.78 8.39 12.57
CA ILE A 78 1.34 8.10 12.68
C ILE A 78 0.68 8.98 13.74
N GLY A 79 1.40 9.35 14.82
CA GLY A 79 0.88 10.15 15.93
C GLY A 79 0.08 9.36 16.96
N ARG A 80 0.22 8.03 16.99
CA ARG A 80 -0.38 7.12 17.99
C ARG A 80 0.46 5.85 18.15
N PRO A 81 0.27 5.09 19.25
CA PRO A 81 0.97 3.83 19.44
C PRO A 81 0.68 2.79 18.36
N VAL A 82 1.68 1.97 18.06
CA VAL A 82 1.55 0.74 17.26
C VAL A 82 1.92 -0.49 18.09
N GLY A 83 1.51 -1.68 17.64
CA GLY A 83 1.97 -2.93 18.22
C GLY A 83 3.45 -3.20 17.98
N GLU A 84 3.95 -4.29 18.57
CA GLU A 84 5.35 -4.71 18.36
C GLU A 84 5.61 -5.11 16.91
N PRO A 85 6.80 -4.80 16.35
CA PRO A 85 7.16 -5.18 15.00
C PRO A 85 7.16 -6.70 14.85
N GLN A 86 6.54 -7.18 13.78
CA GLN A 86 6.48 -8.58 13.42
C GLN A 86 7.20 -8.79 12.09
N SER A 87 8.40 -9.36 12.15
CA SER A 87 9.13 -9.80 10.96
C SER A 87 8.47 -11.04 10.37
N GLY A 88 8.49 -11.18 9.06
CA GLY A 88 8.04 -12.38 8.39
C GLY A 88 8.50 -12.47 6.94
N TYR A 89 8.24 -13.63 6.35
CA TYR A 89 8.51 -13.94 4.97
C TYR A 89 7.24 -14.51 4.35
N ALA A 90 7.01 -14.19 3.09
CA ALA A 90 5.96 -14.81 2.31
C ALA A 90 6.45 -16.18 1.82
N ASP A 91 5.58 -17.18 1.86
CA ASP A 91 5.83 -18.49 1.25
C ASP A 91 5.59 -18.40 -0.27
N ASN A 92 6.48 -17.68 -0.96
CA ASN A 92 6.40 -17.46 -2.40
C ASN A 92 7.81 -17.45 -3.03
N PRO A 93 7.92 -17.74 -4.34
CA PRO A 93 9.22 -17.81 -5.03
C PRO A 93 9.86 -16.43 -5.28
N LEU A 94 9.24 -15.35 -4.81
CA LEU A 94 9.80 -14.01 -4.91
C LEU A 94 10.72 -13.69 -3.72
N GLY A 95 10.64 -14.49 -2.64
CA GLY A 95 11.42 -14.24 -1.43
C GLY A 95 11.03 -12.93 -0.74
N GLU A 96 9.75 -12.56 -0.83
CA GLU A 96 9.22 -11.36 -0.19
C GLU A 96 9.34 -11.44 1.33
N ARG A 97 9.91 -10.39 1.92
CA ARG A 97 10.02 -10.21 3.37
C ARG A 97 9.19 -9.00 3.77
N TYR A 98 8.67 -8.99 4.98
CA TYR A 98 7.86 -7.88 5.46
C TYR A 98 8.09 -7.58 6.93
N CYS A 99 7.83 -6.33 7.30
CA CYS A 99 7.67 -5.91 8.68
C CYS A 99 6.25 -5.37 8.89
N ARG A 100 5.55 -5.91 9.88
CA ARG A 100 4.18 -5.49 10.22
C ARG A 100 4.14 -4.88 11.61
N PHE A 101 3.34 -3.84 11.75
CA PHE A 101 3.03 -3.19 13.01
C PHE A 101 1.51 -3.24 13.19
N PRO A 102 1.00 -4.16 14.02
CA PRO A 102 -0.44 -4.34 14.20
C PRO A 102 -1.05 -3.14 14.91
N ASP A 103 -2.35 -2.91 14.68
CA ASP A 103 -3.13 -1.98 15.47
C ASP A 103 -3.27 -2.52 16.91
N PRO A 104 -2.84 -1.78 17.95
CA PRO A 104 -2.98 -2.23 19.33
C PRO A 104 -4.45 -2.47 19.75
N GLU A 105 -5.40 -1.81 19.10
CA GLU A 105 -6.85 -1.97 19.36
C GLU A 105 -7.51 -3.05 18.49
N ALA A 106 -6.87 -3.45 17.40
CA ALA A 106 -7.36 -4.44 16.45
C ALA A 106 -6.21 -5.30 15.91
N GLN A 107 -5.72 -6.22 16.74
CA GLN A 107 -4.48 -6.97 16.49
C GLN A 107 -4.45 -7.80 15.19
N ASP A 108 -5.61 -8.08 14.59
CA ASP A 108 -5.73 -8.77 13.30
C ASP A 108 -5.60 -7.82 12.09
N ILE A 109 -5.43 -6.52 12.32
CA ILE A 109 -5.28 -5.48 11.29
C ILE A 109 -3.92 -4.82 11.46
N ASP A 110 -3.12 -4.82 10.39
CA ASP A 110 -1.87 -4.06 10.37
C ASP A 110 -2.19 -2.57 10.27
N LEU A 111 -1.75 -1.74 11.22
CA LEU A 111 -1.85 -0.29 11.09
C LEU A 111 -0.81 0.23 10.09
N PHE A 112 0.36 -0.41 10.09
CA PHE A 112 1.46 -0.11 9.19
C PHE A 112 2.16 -1.41 8.78
N ASN A 113 2.48 -1.55 7.50
CA ASN A 113 3.28 -2.67 7.00
C ASN A 113 4.13 -2.21 5.81
N TYR A 114 5.29 -2.81 5.66
CA TYR A 114 6.07 -2.69 4.43
C TYR A 114 6.70 -4.02 4.06
N SER A 115 6.80 -4.27 2.76
CA SER A 115 7.44 -5.45 2.21
C SER A 115 8.56 -5.08 1.26
N ILE A 116 9.60 -5.92 1.24
CA ILE A 116 10.79 -5.76 0.42
C ILE A 116 11.04 -7.05 -0.34
N VAL A 117 11.33 -6.91 -1.62
CA VAL A 117 11.80 -7.98 -2.50
C VAL A 117 13.14 -7.57 -3.09
N PHE A 118 14.11 -8.46 -2.99
CA PHE A 118 15.43 -8.30 -3.61
C PHE A 118 15.53 -9.26 -4.78
N ASN A 119 16.16 -8.87 -5.89
CA ASN A 119 16.46 -9.82 -6.98
C ASN A 119 17.23 -11.03 -6.44
N ALA A 120 18.14 -10.83 -5.49
CA ALA A 120 18.91 -11.90 -4.84
C ALA A 120 18.04 -12.91 -4.07
N SER A 121 16.80 -12.56 -3.72
CA SER A 121 15.84 -13.43 -3.01
C SER A 121 14.85 -14.13 -3.95
N ILE A 122 14.81 -13.75 -5.23
CA ILE A 122 13.95 -14.40 -6.22
C ILE A 122 14.54 -15.76 -6.59
N ASP A 123 13.68 -16.78 -6.63
CA ASP A 123 14.06 -18.16 -6.96
C ASP A 123 14.83 -18.21 -8.31
N PRO A 124 16.03 -18.83 -8.38
CA PRO A 124 16.86 -18.82 -9.59
C PRO A 124 16.18 -19.23 -10.91
N PRO A 125 15.21 -20.17 -10.96
CA PRO A 125 14.44 -20.44 -12.16
C PRO A 125 13.72 -19.20 -12.70
N LEU A 126 13.08 -18.41 -11.83
CA LEU A 126 12.37 -17.19 -12.26
C LEU A 126 13.34 -16.14 -12.81
N LEU A 127 14.49 -15.96 -12.16
CA LEU A 127 15.53 -15.05 -12.66
C LEU A 127 16.05 -15.47 -14.04
N ARG A 128 16.27 -16.77 -14.27
CA ARG A 128 16.67 -17.30 -15.58
C ARG A 128 15.60 -17.10 -16.66
N ASP A 129 14.34 -17.10 -16.27
CA ASP A 129 13.20 -16.82 -17.16
C ASP A 129 12.96 -15.31 -17.38
N GLY A 130 13.89 -14.46 -16.93
CA GLY A 130 13.83 -13.01 -17.09
C GLY A 130 12.82 -12.33 -16.14
N TYR A 131 12.44 -13.00 -15.05
CA TYR A 131 11.73 -12.34 -13.97
C TYR A 131 12.70 -11.50 -13.12
N SER A 132 12.21 -10.38 -12.57
CA SER A 132 13.00 -9.44 -11.77
C SER A 132 12.09 -8.56 -10.92
N VAL A 133 12.66 -7.83 -9.95
CA VAL A 133 11.93 -6.81 -9.19
C VAL A 133 11.35 -5.72 -10.08
N LEU A 134 12.01 -5.36 -11.19
CA LEU A 134 11.49 -4.41 -12.17
C LEU A 134 10.22 -4.97 -12.83
N ARG A 135 10.24 -6.24 -13.27
CA ARG A 135 9.06 -6.88 -13.85
C ARG A 135 7.92 -6.99 -12.84
N MET A 136 8.25 -7.26 -11.57
CA MET A 136 7.28 -7.27 -10.47
C MET A 136 6.66 -5.88 -10.26
N PHE A 137 7.48 -4.83 -10.15
CA PHE A 137 7.05 -3.44 -9.97
C PHE A 137 6.15 -2.97 -11.11
N GLU A 138 6.54 -3.21 -12.36
CA GLU A 138 5.70 -2.89 -13.54
C GLU A 138 4.36 -3.65 -13.50
N GLY A 139 4.38 -4.90 -13.04
CA GLY A 139 3.17 -5.70 -12.84
C GLY A 139 2.21 -5.13 -11.78
N ARG A 140 2.66 -4.21 -10.92
CA ARG A 140 1.82 -3.52 -9.92
C ARG A 140 1.12 -2.27 -10.49
N LYS A 141 1.54 -1.75 -11.64
CA LYS A 141 0.89 -0.63 -12.34
C LYS A 141 -0.35 -1.09 -13.10
N VAL A 142 -1.37 -1.59 -12.38
CA VAL A 142 -2.54 -2.26 -12.98
C VAL A 142 -3.39 -1.33 -13.86
N SER A 143 -3.49 -0.04 -13.52
CA SER A 143 -4.17 0.96 -14.32
C SER A 143 -3.52 2.34 -14.16
N PRO A 144 -3.21 3.07 -15.25
CA PRO A 144 -2.69 4.43 -15.19
C PRO A 144 -3.61 5.41 -14.44
N ASP A 145 -4.93 5.19 -14.51
CA ASP A 145 -5.92 6.06 -13.86
C ASP A 145 -6.02 5.85 -12.34
N LEU A 146 -5.37 4.79 -11.82
CA LEU A 146 -5.40 4.40 -10.40
C LEU A 146 -4.03 4.53 -9.73
N ILE A 147 -3.09 5.20 -10.40
CA ILE A 147 -1.76 5.46 -9.86
C ILE A 147 -1.46 6.96 -9.88
N GLN A 148 -0.80 7.41 -8.83
CA GLN A 148 -0.19 8.73 -8.72
C GLN A 148 1.32 8.55 -8.76
N VAL A 149 1.98 9.13 -9.77
CA VAL A 149 3.45 9.10 -9.85
C VAL A 149 4.04 9.84 -8.65
N VAL A 150 5.06 9.25 -8.04
CA VAL A 150 5.80 9.83 -6.93
C VAL A 150 7.20 10.18 -7.41
N GLU A 151 7.43 11.47 -7.65
CA GLU A 151 8.71 11.94 -8.15
C GLU A 151 9.80 11.91 -7.07
N ASN A 152 11.06 11.78 -7.50
CA ASN A 152 12.25 11.88 -6.67
C ASN A 152 12.38 10.83 -5.55
N LEU A 153 11.69 9.69 -5.69
CA LEU A 153 11.79 8.56 -4.77
C LEU A 153 12.22 7.30 -5.54
N GLY A 154 13.42 6.81 -5.26
CA GLY A 154 13.97 5.66 -5.97
C GLY A 154 14.30 5.92 -7.45
N ASP A 155 14.35 4.84 -8.23
CA ASP A 155 14.44 4.90 -9.69
C ASP A 155 13.07 5.15 -10.33
N ASP A 156 12.02 4.57 -9.77
CA ASP A 156 10.62 4.83 -10.09
C ASP A 156 9.74 4.58 -8.86
N ALA A 157 8.67 5.35 -8.69
CA ALA A 157 7.73 5.19 -7.60
C ALA A 157 6.33 5.67 -7.96
N PHE A 158 5.33 5.02 -7.38
CA PHE A 158 3.93 5.44 -7.49
C PHE A 158 3.15 5.12 -6.21
N TRP A 159 2.13 5.92 -5.94
CA TRP A 159 1.09 5.64 -4.96
C TRP A 159 -0.14 5.07 -5.67
N GLY A 160 -0.81 4.10 -5.07
CA GLY A 160 -2.04 3.49 -5.60
C GLY A 160 -1.85 2.01 -5.93
N GLY A 161 -2.49 1.52 -6.99
CA GLY A 161 -2.44 0.11 -7.36
C GLY A 161 -3.70 -0.38 -8.09
N SER A 162 -4.23 -1.55 -7.72
CA SER A 162 -5.33 -2.18 -8.46
C SER A 162 -6.72 -1.59 -8.16
N GLY A 163 -6.82 -0.50 -7.41
CA GLY A 163 -8.09 0.05 -6.89
C GLY A 163 -8.81 -0.86 -5.89
N LYS A 164 -8.18 -1.96 -5.46
CA LYS A 164 -8.62 -2.79 -4.34
C LYS A 164 -7.69 -2.51 -3.17
N GLU A 165 -8.25 -2.38 -1.97
CA GLU A 165 -7.52 -2.07 -0.72
C GLU A 165 -6.29 -2.96 -0.48
N LEU A 166 -6.28 -4.18 -1.04
CA LEU A 166 -5.18 -5.14 -0.93
C LEU A 166 -3.89 -4.66 -1.61
N TRP A 167 -3.97 -3.81 -2.63
CA TRP A 167 -2.81 -3.36 -3.41
C TRP A 167 -2.57 -1.86 -3.34
N ASN A 168 -3.31 -1.14 -2.50
CA ASN A 168 -3.04 0.28 -2.29
C ASN A 168 -1.84 0.45 -1.37
N GLY A 169 -0.92 1.32 -1.79
CA GLY A 169 0.23 1.73 -1.00
C GLY A 169 1.22 2.53 -1.85
N LEU A 170 2.38 2.79 -1.27
CA LEU A 170 3.53 3.38 -1.95
C LEU A 170 4.40 2.26 -2.49
N HIS A 171 4.57 2.21 -3.79
CA HIS A 171 5.43 1.25 -4.49
C HIS A 171 6.67 1.96 -4.99
N ILE A 172 7.84 1.37 -4.73
CA ILE A 172 9.13 1.97 -5.06
C ILE A 172 10.03 0.90 -5.66
N LEU A 173 10.63 1.23 -6.80
CA LEU A 173 11.71 0.49 -7.41
C LEU A 173 13.01 1.26 -7.16
N VAL A 174 14.01 0.58 -6.61
CA VAL A 174 15.38 1.11 -6.50
C VAL A 174 16.35 0.00 -6.87
N HIS A 175 17.03 0.14 -8.00
CA HIS A 175 18.01 -0.83 -8.49
C HIS A 175 17.45 -2.26 -8.60
N ASP A 176 17.88 -3.15 -7.71
CA ASP A 176 17.52 -4.55 -7.62
C ASP A 176 16.59 -4.85 -6.43
N VAL A 177 15.98 -3.78 -5.89
CA VAL A 177 15.04 -3.81 -4.76
C VAL A 177 13.69 -3.24 -5.16
N TYR A 178 12.64 -3.95 -4.76
CA TYR A 178 11.26 -3.46 -4.75
C TYR A 178 10.81 -3.29 -3.29
N LEU A 179 10.29 -2.12 -2.95
CA LEU A 179 9.74 -1.78 -1.64
C LEU A 179 8.27 -1.38 -1.80
N GLN A 180 7.40 -1.92 -0.96
CA GLN A 180 6.02 -1.47 -0.81
C GLN A 180 5.79 -1.00 0.63
N VAL A 181 5.20 0.17 0.81
CA VAL A 181 4.78 0.70 2.12
C VAL A 181 3.28 0.91 2.13
N LYS A 182 2.60 0.37 3.14
CA LYS A 182 1.15 0.48 3.34
C LYS A 182 0.85 0.96 4.75
N VAL A 183 -0.04 1.95 4.83
CA VAL A 183 -0.52 2.56 6.07
C VAL A 183 -2.03 2.52 6.05
N ASN A 184 -2.66 2.16 7.17
CA ASN A 184 -4.10 2.03 7.30
C ASN A 184 -4.64 2.95 8.40
N SER A 185 -4.29 4.24 8.40
CA SER A 185 -4.74 5.20 9.41
C SER A 185 -6.21 5.60 9.23
N GLY A 186 -6.85 5.19 8.13
CA GLY A 186 -8.19 5.62 7.74
C GLY A 186 -8.23 7.02 7.12
N ASN A 187 -7.08 7.59 6.77
CA ASN A 187 -6.96 8.88 6.11
C ASN A 187 -5.91 8.78 5.02
N GLU A 188 -6.35 8.64 3.77
CA GLU A 188 -5.49 8.37 2.62
C GLU A 188 -4.37 9.40 2.42
N LEU A 189 -4.66 10.69 2.65
CA LEU A 189 -3.65 11.75 2.53
C LEU A 189 -2.56 11.62 3.60
N MET A 190 -2.95 11.27 4.83
CA MET A 190 -2.01 10.99 5.91
C MET A 190 -1.22 9.71 5.63
N ASP A 191 -1.89 8.65 5.16
CA ASP A 191 -1.28 7.37 4.81
C ASP A 191 -0.18 7.55 3.75
N TYR A 192 -0.47 8.32 2.70
CA TYR A 192 0.51 8.67 1.66
C TYR A 192 1.74 9.38 2.23
N ARG A 193 1.54 10.40 3.07
CA ARG A 193 2.64 11.17 3.68
C ARG A 193 3.50 10.31 4.60
N ILE A 194 2.87 9.52 5.46
CA ILE A 194 3.55 8.60 6.37
C ILE A 194 4.36 7.58 5.57
N ALA A 195 3.76 7.01 4.51
CA ALA A 195 4.44 6.06 3.65
C ALA A 195 5.69 6.67 2.99
N GLN A 196 5.62 7.91 2.49
CA GLN A 196 6.77 8.60 1.93
C GLN A 196 7.89 8.83 2.94
N ASN A 197 7.56 9.35 4.13
CA ASN A 197 8.56 9.64 5.16
C ASN A 197 9.29 8.38 5.61
N VAL A 198 8.54 7.31 5.87
CA VAL A 198 9.11 6.03 6.29
C VAL A 198 9.91 5.37 5.15
N ALA A 199 9.41 5.45 3.91
CA ALA A 199 10.15 4.93 2.76
C ALA A 199 11.51 5.62 2.58
N VAL A 200 11.58 6.94 2.76
CA VAL A 200 12.85 7.68 2.69
C VAL A 200 13.84 7.14 3.72
N ALA A 201 13.43 7.06 4.99
CA ALA A 201 14.30 6.55 6.06
C ALA A 201 14.73 5.10 5.82
N ALA A 202 13.83 4.25 5.32
CA ALA A 202 14.13 2.85 5.03
C ALA A 202 15.16 2.73 3.90
N LEU A 203 15.01 3.52 2.83
CA LEU A 203 15.93 3.52 1.69
C LEU A 203 17.30 4.11 2.07
N GLU A 204 17.35 5.16 2.88
CA GLU A 204 18.62 5.70 3.37
C GLU A 204 19.41 4.63 4.12
N ARG A 205 18.78 3.89 5.04
CA ARG A 205 19.44 2.81 5.79
C ARG A 205 19.79 1.61 4.93
N LEU A 206 18.97 1.30 3.94
CA LEU A 206 19.22 0.17 3.05
C LEU A 206 20.48 0.36 2.18
N PHE A 207 20.82 1.61 1.82
CA PHE A 207 21.88 1.91 0.86
C PHE A 207 23.08 2.71 1.42
N THR A 208 23.13 2.95 2.73
CA THR A 208 24.22 3.74 3.38
C THR A 208 25.21 2.87 4.18
N ASP A 209 25.04 1.54 4.21
CA ASP A 209 25.96 0.60 4.89
C ASP A 209 27.10 0.09 3.99
#